data_AF-A0A853ANH1-F1
#
_entry.id   AF-A0A853ANH1-F1
#
_cell.length_a   1.000
_cell.length_b   1.000
_cell.length_c   1.000
_cell.angle_alpha   90.00
_cell.angle_beta   90.00
_cell.angle_gamma   90.00
#
_symmetry.space_group_name_H-M   'P 1'
#
loop_
_entity.id
_entity.type
_entity.pdbx_description
1 polymer ?
#
loop_
_entity_poly.entity_id
_entity_poly.type
_entity_poly.pdbx_seq_one_letter_code
_entity_poly.pdbx_strand_id
1 'polypeptide(L)'
;MITELELERTAAALDRAFREPETTDWTTVERLRLHADLLDRLAAAQRHWSGPVSRRAELVRDSAERMADELTNVTSSIDLDLPHQATTRR
;
A
#
# COMPACT_ATOMS: atom_id res chain seq x y z
N MET A 1 12.62 -27.68 2.80
CA MET A 1 12.21 -27.16 1.48
C MET A 1 10.80 -26.66 1.63
N ILE A 2 10.56 -25.35 1.49
CA ILE A 2 9.21 -24.80 1.57
C ILE A 2 8.46 -25.17 0.28
N THR A 3 7.24 -25.65 0.42
CA THR A 3 6.34 -26.03 -0.67
C THR A 3 5.54 -24.82 -1.17
N GLU A 4 5.03 -24.87 -2.40
CA GLU A 4 4.15 -23.83 -2.95
C GLU A 4 2.90 -23.64 -2.08
N LEU A 5 2.36 -24.72 -1.53
CA LEU A 5 1.21 -24.66 -0.61
C LEU A 5 1.53 -23.91 0.68
N GLU A 6 2.75 -24.07 1.22
CA GLU A 6 3.18 -23.32 2.41
C GLU A 6 3.36 -21.84 2.10
N LEU A 7 3.85 -21.48 0.91
CA LEU A 7 3.93 -20.09 0.45
C LEU A 7 2.54 -19.48 0.32
N GLU A 8 1.60 -20.19 -0.31
CA GLU A 8 0.21 -19.76 -0.45
C GLU A 8 -0.48 -19.55 0.91
N ARG A 9 -0.26 -20.46 1.87
CA ARG A 9 -0.76 -20.32 3.25
C ARG A 9 -0.15 -19.13 3.98
N THR A 10 1.15 -18.88 3.76
CA THR A 10 1.85 -17.72 4.34
C THR A 10 1.29 -16.42 3.78
N ALA A 11 1.04 -16.35 2.48
CA ALA A 11 0.41 -15.20 1.84
C ALA A 11 -0.98 -14.93 2.43
N ALA A 12 -1.81 -15.97 2.59
CA ALA A 12 -3.13 -15.82 3.22
C ALA A 12 -3.07 -15.37 4.69
N ALA A 13 -2.02 -15.78 5.43
CA ALA A 13 -1.80 -15.31 6.79
C ALA A 13 -1.40 -13.83 6.83
N LEU A 14 -0.58 -13.37 5.87
CA LEU A 14 -0.27 -11.96 5.69
C LEU A 14 -1.54 -11.16 5.36
N ASP A 15 -2.33 -11.60 4.38
CA ASP A 15 -3.60 -10.97 4.01
C ASP A 15 -4.50 -10.76 5.23
N ARG A 16 -4.56 -11.76 6.13
CA ARG A 16 -5.33 -11.68 7.37
C ARG A 16 -4.72 -10.74 8.40
N ALA A 17 -3.41 -10.75 8.58
CA ALA A 17 -2.72 -9.87 9.54
C ALA A 17 -2.84 -8.40 9.13
N PHE A 18 -2.86 -8.13 7.82
CA PHE A 18 -2.95 -6.80 7.26
C PHE A 18 -4.39 -6.26 7.16
N ARG A 19 -5.41 -7.08 7.44
CA ARG A 19 -6.83 -6.70 7.49
C ARG A 19 -7.18 -5.91 8.75
N GLU A 20 -6.79 -4.64 8.80
CA GLU A 20 -7.23 -3.68 9.83
C GLU A 20 -8.28 -2.70 9.26
N PRO A 21 -9.04 -1.99 10.11
CA PRO A 21 -10.06 -1.05 9.66
C PRO A 21 -9.47 0.02 8.72
N GLU A 22 -10.20 0.32 7.65
CA GLU A 22 -9.80 1.28 6.62
C GLU A 22 -9.88 2.71 7.18
N THR A 23 -8.77 3.20 7.74
CA THR A 23 -8.53 4.64 7.87
C THR A 23 -7.75 5.13 6.66
N THR A 24 -8.22 6.21 6.04
CA THR A 24 -7.50 6.88 4.94
C THR A 24 -6.47 7.82 5.54
N ASP A 25 -5.27 7.31 5.80
CA ASP A 25 -4.14 8.09 6.31
C ASP A 25 -2.80 7.52 5.82
N TRP A 26 -1.72 8.29 6.02
CA TRP A 26 -0.38 7.88 5.58
C TRP A 26 0.15 6.63 6.29
N THR A 27 -0.32 6.32 7.51
CA THR A 27 0.06 5.10 8.22
C THR A 27 -0.50 3.86 7.51
N THR A 28 -1.75 3.96 7.04
CA THR A 28 -2.39 2.90 6.23
C THR A 28 -1.68 2.73 4.89
N VAL A 29 -1.24 3.81 4.23
CA VAL A 29 -0.42 3.73 3.00
C VAL A 29 0.88 2.96 3.25
N GLU A 30 1.65 3.32 4.29
CA GLU A 30 2.91 2.63 4.60
C GLU A 30 2.70 1.17 4.99
N ARG A 31 1.60 0.87 5.69
CA ARG A 31 1.20 -0.49 6.02
C ARG A 31 0.88 -1.31 4.75
N LEU A 32 0.16 -0.75 3.78
CA LEU A 32 -0.10 -1.40 2.50
C LEU A 32 1.19 -1.61 1.69
N ARG A 33 2.10 -0.63 1.67
CA ARG A 33 3.42 -0.75 1.02
C ARG A 33 4.24 -1.89 1.61
N LEU A 34 4.30 -1.98 2.95
CA LEU A 34 4.96 -3.09 3.64
C LEU A 34 4.29 -4.44 3.29
N HIS A 35 2.96 -4.49 3.23
CA HIS A 35 2.25 -5.72 2.86
C HIS A 35 2.62 -6.18 1.44
N ALA A 36 2.64 -5.27 0.47
CA ALA A 36 3.04 -5.58 -0.90
C ALA A 36 4.49 -6.09 -0.97
N ASP A 37 5.44 -5.44 -0.29
CA ASP A 37 6.85 -5.87 -0.24
C ASP A 37 7.01 -7.28 0.35
N LEU A 38 6.28 -7.61 1.42
CA LEU A 38 6.31 -8.96 2.00
C LEU A 38 5.76 -10.03 1.04
N LEU A 39 4.70 -9.71 0.30
CA LEU A 39 4.15 -10.61 -0.73
C LEU A 39 5.11 -10.76 -1.92
N ASP A 40 5.77 -9.69 -2.36
CA ASP A 40 6.76 -9.74 -3.44
C ASP A 40 7.97 -10.61 -3.05
N ARG A 41 8.47 -10.49 -1.80
CA ARG A 41 9.53 -11.36 -1.28
C ARG A 41 9.11 -12.83 -1.23
N LEU A 42 7.85 -13.08 -0.90
CA LEU A 42 7.27 -14.42 -0.88
C LEU A 42 7.10 -15.00 -2.28
N ALA A 43 6.68 -14.18 -3.25
CA ALA A 43 6.60 -14.55 -4.66
C ALA A 43 8.00 -14.83 -5.25
N ALA A 44 9.01 -14.04 -4.88
CA ALA A 44 10.39 -14.27 -5.30
C ALA A 44 10.98 -15.59 -4.77
N ALA A 45 10.43 -16.14 -3.68
CA ALA A 45 10.78 -17.46 -3.18
C ALA A 45 10.10 -18.61 -3.95
N GLN A 46 9.10 -18.31 -4.80
CA GLN A 46 8.47 -19.28 -5.69
C GLN A 46 9.37 -19.55 -6.90
N ARG A 47 9.26 -20.75 -7.49
CA ARG A 47 10.02 -21.09 -8.72
C ARG A 47 9.52 -20.31 -9.95
N HIS A 48 8.34 -19.71 -9.85
CA HIS A 48 7.67 -18.96 -10.91
C HIS A 48 7.46 -17.51 -10.45
N TRP A 49 8.02 -16.58 -11.22
CA TRP A 49 7.93 -15.13 -10.96
C TRP A 49 6.54 -14.57 -11.24
N SER A 50 5.67 -15.34 -11.91
CA SER A 50 4.27 -15.02 -12.17
C SER A 50 3.37 -16.08 -11.53
N GLY A 51 2.59 -15.66 -10.55
CA GLY A 51 1.74 -16.56 -9.77
C GLY A 51 0.74 -15.80 -8.88
N PRO A 52 -0.16 -16.53 -8.18
CA PRO A 52 -1.21 -15.92 -7.37
C PRO A 52 -0.69 -15.00 -6.25
N VAL A 53 0.49 -15.28 -5.69
CA VAL A 53 1.14 -14.39 -4.70
C VAL A 53 1.59 -13.06 -5.34
N SER A 54 2.24 -13.12 -6.51
CA SER A 54 2.66 -11.91 -7.22
C SER A 54 1.48 -11.02 -7.62
N ARG A 55 0.38 -11.60 -8.10
CA ARG A 55 -0.85 -10.84 -8.38
C ARG A 55 -1.44 -10.18 -7.13
N ARG A 56 -1.34 -10.83 -5.96
CA ARG A 56 -1.78 -10.21 -4.71
C ARG A 56 -0.90 -9.03 -4.32
N ALA A 57 0.43 -9.16 -4.46
CA ALA A 57 1.36 -8.06 -4.20
C ALA A 57 1.03 -6.83 -5.06
N GLU A 58 0.76 -7.04 -6.35
CA GLU A 58 0.32 -6.00 -7.30
C GLU A 58 -0.96 -5.30 -6.81
N LEU A 59 -2.01 -6.04 -6.49
CA LEU A 59 -3.27 -5.45 -6.01
C LEU A 59 -3.11 -4.62 -4.72
N VAL A 60 -2.29 -5.10 -3.79
CA VAL A 60 -2.01 -4.38 -2.54
C VAL A 60 -1.22 -3.08 -2.81
N ARG A 61 -0.26 -3.14 -3.75
CA ARG A 61 0.52 -1.98 -4.18
C ARG A 61 -0.35 -0.93 -4.85
N ASP A 62 -1.20 -1.33 -5.79
CA ASP A 62 -2.16 -0.44 -6.46
C ASP A 62 -3.10 0.23 -5.44
N SER A 63 -3.45 -0.49 -4.38
CA SER A 63 -4.25 0.07 -3.29
C SER A 63 -3.49 1.13 -2.49
N ALA A 64 -2.21 0.90 -2.21
CA ALA A 64 -1.36 1.88 -1.55
C ALA A 64 -1.18 3.15 -2.40
N GLU A 65 -0.93 2.98 -3.70
CA GLU A 65 -0.75 4.09 -4.64
C GLU A 65 -2.01 4.94 -4.75
N ARG A 66 -3.17 4.32 -4.93
CA ARG A 66 -4.46 5.03 -4.99
C ARG A 66 -4.72 5.85 -3.72
N MET A 67 -4.49 5.26 -2.54
CA MET A 67 -4.69 5.96 -1.27
C MET A 67 -3.69 7.11 -1.09
N ALA A 68 -2.43 6.93 -1.52
CA ALA A 68 -1.42 7.99 -1.49
C ALA A 68 -1.81 9.16 -2.41
N ASP A 69 -2.33 8.87 -3.60
CA ASP A 69 -2.82 9.88 -4.54
C ASP A 69 -4.02 10.64 -3.95
N GLU A 70 -4.98 9.93 -3.33
CA GLU A 70 -6.12 10.54 -2.64
C GLU A 70 -5.68 11.49 -1.52
N LEU A 71 -4.75 11.06 -0.65
CA LEU A 71 -4.22 11.89 0.44
C LEU A 71 -3.44 13.11 -0.06
N THR A 72 -2.68 12.93 -1.15
CA THR A 72 -1.92 14.02 -1.78
C THR A 72 -2.87 15.06 -2.37
N ASN A 73 -3.95 14.62 -3.02
CA ASN A 73 -4.98 15.50 -3.58
C ASN A 73 -5.75 16.25 -2.49
N VAL A 74 -6.10 15.60 -1.38
CA VAL A 74 -6.75 16.26 -0.22
C VAL A 74 -5.84 17.34 0.35
N THR A 75 -4.57 17.02 0.61
CA THR A 75 -3.58 17.98 1.15
C THR A 75 -3.41 19.18 0.21
N SER A 76 -3.23 18.91 -1.09
CA SER A 76 -3.07 19.96 -2.11
C SER A 76 -4.32 20.85 -2.23
N SER A 77 -5.52 20.28 -2.06
CA SER A 77 -6.77 21.05 -2.07
C SER A 77 -6.89 22.00 -0.87
N ILE A 78 -6.40 21.59 0.30
CA ILE A 78 -6.38 22.42 1.52
C ILE A 78 -5.37 23.55 1.35
N ASP A 79 -4.19 23.28 0.78
CA ASP A 79 -3.15 24.29 0.55
C ASP A 79 -3.58 25.36 -0.48
N LEU A 80 -4.42 25.01 -1.44
CA LEU A 80 -4.99 25.96 -2.42
C LEU A 80 -6.12 26.83 -1.84
N ASP A 81 -6.80 26.36 -0.79
CA ASP A 81 -7.94 27.05 -0.17
C ASP A 81 -7.52 27.93 1.03
N LEU A 82 -6.24 27.88 1.43
CA LEU A 82 -5.66 28.88 2.31
C LEU A 82 -5.52 30.21 1.54
N PRO A 83 -6.27 31.27 1.92
CA PRO A 83 -6.11 32.55 1.26
C PRO A 83 -4.67 33.02 1.48
N HIS A 84 -4.00 33.43 0.39
CA HIS A 84 -2.79 34.24 0.38
C HIS A 84 -3.01 35.56 1.13
N GLN A 85 -3.26 35.50 2.44
CA GLN A 85 -3.37 36.67 3.29
C GLN A 85 -1.97 37.10 3.69
N ALA A 86 -1.59 38.20 3.02
CA ALA A 86 -0.62 39.20 3.42
C ALA A 86 0.86 38.85 3.23
N THR A 87 1.50 39.56 2.29
CA THR A 87 2.46 40.60 2.70
C THR A 87 2.45 41.75 1.67
N THR A 88 1.48 42.66 1.80
CA THR A 88 1.67 44.05 1.39
C THR A 88 1.94 44.83 2.68
N ARG A 89 3.22 44.92 3.08
CA ARG A 89 3.64 45.91 4.06
C ARG A 89 4.36 47.04 3.33
N ARG A 90 3.91 48.25 3.69
CA ARG A 90 4.32 49.58 3.25
C ARG A 90 5.83 49.79 3.18
#